data_AF-A0A7S1YZ17-F1
#
_entry.id   AF-A0A7S1YZ17-F1
#
_cell.length_a   1.000
_cell.length_b   1.000
_cell.length_c   1.000
_cell.angle_alpha   90.00
_cell.angle_beta   90.00
_cell.angle_gamma   90.00
#
_symmetry.space_group_name_H-M   'P 1'
#
loop_
_entity.id
_entity.type
_entity.pdbx_description
1 polymer ?
#
loop_
_entity_poly.entity_id
_entity_poly.type
_entity_poly.pdbx_seq_one_letter_code
_entity_poly.pdbx_strand_id
1 'polypeptide(L)'
;VDTGLTVHEATVVMGFLTIGQFAGNILGSEAGQRLYNINPRLPPLLMVTAGTLGVAPFWILIRHTPSSALGRCALAAIGGTLASTTGPNARATLSNVTESRQRGVA
;
A
#
# COMPACT_ATOMS: atom_id res chain seq x y z
N VAL A 1 16.09 -6.72 14.88
CA VAL A 1 17.13 -6.87 13.84
C VAL A 1 17.40 -5.46 13.35
N ASP A 2 18.52 -4.88 13.77
CA ASP A 2 18.90 -3.55 13.31
C ASP A 2 19.48 -3.67 11.91
N THR A 3 18.92 -2.91 10.98
CA THR A 3 19.26 -2.96 9.55
C THR A 3 20.65 -2.39 9.24
N GLY A 4 21.37 -1.89 10.25
CA GLY A 4 22.70 -1.27 10.10
C GLY A 4 22.73 0.00 9.25
N LEU A 5 21.55 0.57 8.94
CA LEU A 5 21.41 1.75 8.08
C LEU A 5 21.76 3.02 8.83
N THR A 6 22.42 3.96 8.15
CA THR A 6 22.59 5.31 8.67
C THR A 6 21.25 6.05 8.72
N VAL A 7 21.09 7.01 9.64
CA VAL A 7 19.86 7.80 9.78
C VAL A 7 19.48 8.51 8.48
N HIS A 8 20.49 8.96 7.72
CA HIS A 8 20.27 9.62 6.44
C HIS A 8 19.68 8.66 5.41
N GLU A 9 20.23 7.45 5.27
CA GLU A 9 19.72 6.44 4.34
C GLU A 9 18.31 5.97 4.73
N ALA A 10 18.05 5.78 6.02
CA ALA A 10 16.73 5.41 6.50
C ALA A 10 15.66 6.46 6.14
N THR A 11 16.00 7.74 6.28
CA THR A 11 15.11 8.86 5.91
C THR A 11 14.80 8.86 4.41
N VAL A 12 15.80 8.62 3.56
CA VAL A 12 15.59 8.56 2.10
C VAL A 12 14.68 7.39 1.72
N VAL A 13 14.90 6.21 2.31
CA VAL A 13 14.06 5.02 2.07
C VAL A 13 12.61 5.27 2.50
N MET A 14 12.39 5.92 3.65
CA MET A 14 11.05 6.31 4.11
C MET A 14 10.40 7.37 3.19
N GLY A 15 11.19 8.27 2.61
CA GLY A 15 10.71 9.21 1.59
C GLY A 15 10.16 8.47 0.36
N PHE A 16 10.93 7.52 -0.18
CA PHE A 16 10.49 6.70 -1.32
C PHE A 16 9.30 5.80 -0.99
N LEU A 17 9.21 5.29 0.24
CA LEU A 17 8.03 4.58 0.72
C LEU A 17 6.78 5.45 0.62
N THR A 18 6.86 6.71 1.05
CA THR A 18 5.73 7.65 1.02
C THR A 18 5.32 8.00 -0.42
N ILE A 19 6.29 8.17 -1.32
CA ILE A 19 6.04 8.37 -2.76
C ILE A 19 5.33 7.13 -3.34
N GLY A 20 5.79 5.94 -2.99
CA GLY A 20 5.14 4.69 -3.35
C GLY A 20 3.70 4.62 -2.84
N GLN A 21 3.48 4.94 -1.56
CA GLN A 21 2.14 4.97 -0.97
C GLN A 21 1.20 5.93 -1.71
N PHE A 22 1.69 7.12 -2.08
CA PHE A 22 0.91 8.09 -2.86
C PHE A 22 0.49 7.52 -4.21
N ALA A 23 1.43 6.93 -4.96
CA ALA A 23 1.13 6.29 -6.24
C ALA A 23 0.16 5.10 -6.08
N GLY A 24 0.36 4.27 -5.05
CA GLY A 24 -0.52 3.14 -4.75
C GLY A 24 -1.93 3.56 -4.32
N ASN A 25 -2.09 4.72 -3.68
CA ASN A 25 -3.42 5.25 -3.35
C ASN A 25 -4.19 5.62 -4.62
N ILE A 26 -3.54 6.26 -5.58
CA ILE A 26 -4.15 6.67 -6.85
C ILE A 26 -4.46 5.44 -7.72
N LEU A 27 -3.48 4.56 -7.90
CA LEU A 27 -3.65 3.37 -8.73
C LEU A 27 -4.61 2.36 -8.08
N GLY A 28 -4.52 2.21 -6.76
CA GLY A 28 -5.35 1.31 -5.98
C GLY A 28 -6.81 1.76 -5.90
N SER A 29 -7.08 3.07 -5.85
CA SER A 29 -8.44 3.60 -5.88
C SER A 29 -9.10 3.42 -7.24
N GLU A 30 -8.40 3.76 -8.32
CA GLU A 30 -8.90 3.58 -9.69
C GLU A 30 -9.12 2.09 -10.00
N ALA A 31 -8.14 1.23 -9.69
CA ALA A 31 -8.25 -0.21 -9.88
C ALA A 31 -9.40 -0.80 -9.04
N GLY A 32 -9.54 -0.38 -7.78
CA GLY A 32 -10.62 -0.82 -6.90
C GLY A 32 -12.00 -0.41 -7.39
N GLN A 33 -12.16 0.83 -7.89
CA GLN A 33 -13.41 1.29 -8.49
C GLN A 33 -13.78 0.52 -9.76
N ARG A 34 -12.82 0.30 -10.67
CA ARG A 34 -13.06 -0.51 -11.88
C ARG A 34 -13.48 -1.93 -11.53
N LEU A 35 -12.82 -2.54 -10.54
CA LEU A 35 -13.13 -3.89 -10.11
C LEU A 35 -14.49 -3.97 -9.40
N TYR A 36 -14.85 -2.95 -8.62
CA TYR A 36 -16.16 -2.81 -7.99
C TYR A 36 -17.30 -2.78 -9.02
N ASN A 37 -17.12 -2.03 -10.12
CA ASN A 37 -18.11 -1.94 -11.19
C ASN A 37 -18.37 -3.27 -11.90
N ILE A 38 -17.36 -4.16 -11.96
CA ILE A 38 -17.51 -5.51 -12.50
C ILE A 38 -18.23 -6.40 -11.49
N ASN A 39 -17.73 -6.43 -10.26
CA ASN A 39 -18.35 -7.19 -9.19
C ASN A 39 -17.99 -6.60 -7.81
N PRO A 40 -18.98 -6.23 -6.98
CA PRO A 40 -18.76 -5.57 -5.69
C PRO A 40 -18.01 -6.45 -4.67
N ARG A 41 -17.84 -7.76 -4.91
CA ARG A 41 -17.09 -8.68 -4.04
C ARG A 41 -15.58 -8.71 -4.31
N LEU A 42 -15.13 -8.15 -5.43
CA LEU A 42 -13.71 -8.19 -5.83
C LEU A 42 -12.79 -7.17 -5.11
N PRO A 43 -13.21 -5.94 -4.74
CA PRO A 43 -12.33 -5.01 -4.04
C PRO A 43 -11.74 -5.56 -2.72
N PRO A 44 -12.51 -6.26 -1.86
CA PRO A 44 -11.95 -6.93 -0.69
C PRO A 44 -10.84 -7.95 -1.03
N LEU A 45 -11.01 -8.70 -2.12
CA LEU A 45 -9.98 -9.64 -2.60
C LEU A 45 -8.71 -8.91 -3.08
N LEU A 46 -8.87 -7.78 -3.77
CA LEU A 46 -7.74 -6.94 -4.18
C LEU A 46 -6.98 -6.40 -2.96
N MET A 47 -7.69 -5.96 -1.93
CA MET A 47 -7.06 -5.45 -0.69
C MET A 47 -6.26 -6.55 0.02
N VAL A 48 -6.84 -7.76 0.17
CA VAL A 48 -6.15 -8.88 0.82
C VAL A 48 -4.95 -9.35 0.02
N THR A 49 -5.08 -9.48 -1.31
CA THR A 49 -3.97 -9.92 -2.17
C THR A 49 -2.85 -8.89 -2.22
N ALA A 50 -3.17 -7.60 -2.40
CA ALA A 50 -2.18 -6.52 -2.39
C ALA A 50 -1.50 -6.37 -1.02
N GLY A 51 -2.27 -6.46 0.08
CA GLY A 51 -1.73 -6.44 1.43
C GLY A 51 -0.77 -7.60 1.71
N THR A 52 -1.17 -8.82 1.35
CA THR A 52 -0.34 -10.02 1.54
C THR A 52 0.92 -9.98 0.68
N LEU A 53 0.79 -9.58 -0.60
CA LEU A 53 1.92 -9.45 -1.52
C LEU A 53 2.85 -8.31 -1.11
N GLY A 54 2.32 -7.24 -0.51
CA GLY A 54 3.07 -6.12 0.06
C GLY A 54 3.99 -6.51 1.22
N VAL A 55 3.71 -7.61 1.95
CA VAL A 55 4.60 -8.09 3.01
C VAL A 55 5.93 -8.61 2.44
N ALA A 56 5.92 -9.20 1.24
CA ALA A 56 7.12 -9.76 0.61
C ALA A 56 8.25 -8.74 0.39
N PRO A 57 8.05 -7.55 -0.23
CA PRO A 57 9.10 -6.56 -0.40
C PRO A 57 9.63 -6.04 0.94
N PHE A 58 8.77 -5.86 1.96
CA PHE A 58 9.22 -5.46 3.30
C PHE A 58 10.07 -6.54 3.98
N TRP A 59 9.69 -7.80 3.84
CA TRP A 59 10.46 -8.90 4.40
C TRP A 59 11.85 -9.02 3.75
N ILE A 60 11.94 -8.83 2.43
CA ILE A 60 13.23 -8.79 1.71
C ILE A 60 14.07 -7.61 2.19
N LEU A 61 13.46 -6.42 2.32
CA LEU A 61 14.14 -5.20 2.74
C LEU A 61 14.76 -5.34 4.15
N ILE A 62 14.08 -6.03 5.07
CA ILE A 62 14.54 -6.23 6.46
C ILE A 62 15.56 -7.37 6.55
N ARG A 63 15.32 -8.50 5.85
CA ARG A 63 16.14 -9.71 6.02
C ARG A 63 17.42 -9.73 5.19
N HIS A 64 17.37 -9.20 3.97
CA HIS A 64 18.47 -9.25 3.00
C HIS A 64 18.84 -7.86 2.50
N THR A 65 18.76 -6.84 3.38
CA THR A 65 18.89 -5.42 3.04
C THR A 65 19.89 -5.20 1.91
N PRO A 66 19.41 -4.83 0.70
CA PRO A 66 20.26 -4.79 -0.47
C PRO A 66 21.35 -3.74 -0.29
N SER A 67 22.57 -4.07 -0.70
CA SER A 67 23.72 -3.16 -0.62
C SER A 67 23.52 -1.90 -1.45
N SER A 68 22.77 -1.98 -2.56
CA SER A 68 22.45 -0.84 -3.41
C SER A 68 21.34 0.03 -2.81
N ALA A 69 21.59 1.34 -2.73
CA ALA A 69 20.59 2.33 -2.29
C ALA A 69 19.34 2.31 -3.19
N LEU A 70 19.53 2.18 -4.50
CA LEU A 70 18.42 2.07 -5.46
C LEU A 70 17.53 0.85 -5.18
N GLY A 71 18.11 -0.30 -4.83
CA GLY A 71 17.36 -1.51 -4.50
C GLY A 71 16.52 -1.33 -3.23
N ARG A 72 17.06 -0.65 -2.21
CA ARG A 72 16.33 -0.32 -0.97
C ARG A 72 15.15 0.61 -1.26
N CYS A 73 15.38 1.67 -2.03
CA CYS A 73 14.33 2.63 -2.41
C CYS A 73 13.25 1.98 -3.28
N ALA A 74 13.62 1.14 -4.24
CA ALA A 74 12.67 0.45 -5.11
C ALA A 74 11.77 -0.52 -4.32
N LEU A 75 12.35 -1.33 -3.42
CA LEU A 75 11.59 -2.22 -2.56
C LEU A 75 10.66 -1.46 -1.62
N ALA A 76 11.12 -0.35 -1.05
CA ALA A 76 10.29 0.50 -0.20
C ALA A 76 9.14 1.16 -0.97
N ALA A 77 9.39 1.62 -2.19
CA ALA A 77 8.35 2.17 -3.06
C ALA A 77 7.32 1.11 -3.46
N ILE A 78 7.76 -0.09 -3.86
CA ILE A 78 6.86 -1.21 -4.23
C ILE A 78 6.07 -1.72 -3.01
N GLY A 79 6.70 -1.85 -1.85
CA GLY A 79 5.99 -2.20 -0.62
C GLY A 79 4.97 -1.12 -0.23
N GLY A 80 5.36 0.15 -0.38
CA GLY A 80 4.49 1.30 -0.15
C GLY A 80 3.28 1.34 -1.07
N THR A 81 3.46 1.10 -2.38
CA THR A 81 2.35 1.10 -3.36
C THR A 81 1.35 0.00 -3.06
N LEU A 82 1.82 -1.22 -2.77
CA LEU A 82 0.95 -2.36 -2.50
C LEU A 82 0.17 -2.19 -1.19
N ALA A 83 0.85 -1.72 -0.13
CA ALA A 83 0.23 -1.54 1.18
C ALA A 83 -0.83 -0.43 1.18
N SER A 84 -0.65 0.64 0.40
CA SER A 84 -1.57 1.79 0.43
C SER A 84 -2.91 1.55 -0.26
N THR A 85 -3.01 0.56 -1.16
CA THR A 85 -4.25 0.24 -1.88
C THR A 85 -5.45 -0.09 -0.97
N THR A 86 -5.21 -0.49 0.27
CA THR A 86 -6.25 -0.91 1.23
C THR A 86 -7.09 0.27 1.74
N GLY A 87 -6.45 1.40 2.06
CA GLY A 87 -7.10 2.57 2.67
C GLY A 87 -8.28 3.14 1.87
N PRO A 88 -8.08 3.55 0.60
CA PRO A 88 -9.16 4.13 -0.21
C PRO A 88 -10.27 3.12 -0.53
N ASN A 89 -9.92 1.85 -0.76
CA ASN A 89 -10.88 0.80 -1.10
C ASN A 89 -11.77 0.41 0.09
N ALA A 90 -11.22 0.37 1.30
CA ALA A 90 -11.99 0.17 2.52
C ALA A 90 -13.05 1.27 2.71
N ARG A 91 -12.63 2.54 2.60
CA ARG A 91 -13.52 3.70 2.74
C ARG A 91 -14.63 3.71 1.68
N ALA A 92 -14.28 3.45 0.42
CA ALA A 92 -15.27 3.37 -0.66
C ALA A 92 -16.31 2.28 -0.40
N THR A 93 -15.87 1.08 -0.01
CA THR A 93 -16.75 -0.05 0.27
C THR A 93 -17.67 0.24 1.45
N LEU A 94 -17.13 0.78 2.55
CA LEU A 94 -17.93 1.17 3.72
C LEU A 94 -18.96 2.24 3.37
N SER A 95 -18.59 3.26 2.60
CA SER A 95 -19.52 4.31 2.20
C SER A 95 -20.68 3.78 1.33
N ASN A 96 -20.47 2.69 0.59
CA ASN A 96 -21.52 2.09 -0.24
C ASN A 96 -22.52 1.27 0.58
N VAL A 97 -22.10 0.66 1.68
CA VAL A 97 -22.98 -0.16 2.55
C VAL A 97 -23.64 0.65 3.66
N THR A 98 -23.07 1.81 4.02
CA THR A 98 -23.62 2.70 5.05
C THR A 98 -24.71 3.60 4.47
N GLU A 99 -25.85 3.68 5.16
CA GLU A 99 -26.94 4.61 4.83
C GLU A 99 -26.43 6.05 4.76
N SER A 100 -27.01 6.87 3.88
CA SER A 100 -26.60 8.24 3.60
C SER A 100 -26.43 9.11 4.85
N ARG A 101 -27.24 8.86 5.89
CA ARG A 101 -27.23 9.59 7.17
C ARG A 101 -26.03 9.23 8.07
N GLN A 102 -25.44 8.05 7.92
CA GLN A 102 -24.41 7.51 8.80
C GLN A 102 -22.99 7.55 8.20
N ARG A 103 -22.84 7.93 6.92
CA ARG A 103 -21.55 7.95 6.21
C ARG A 103 -20.46 8.84 6.83
N GLY A 104 -20.83 9.86 7.60
CA GLY A 104 -19.87 10.76 8.26
C GLY A 104 -19.34 10.27 9.61
N VAL A 105 -19.91 9.17 10.14
CA VAL A 105 -19.58 8.60 11.46
C VAL A 105 -18.82 7.28 11.34
N ALA A 106 -18.93 6.61 10.19
CA ALA A 106 -18.36 5.28 9.89
C ALA A 106 -16.95 5.33 9.29
#